data_AF-A0A845K1T6-F1
#
_entry.id   AF-A0A845K1T6-F1
#
_cell.length_a   1.000
_cell.length_b   1.000
_cell.length_c   1.000
_cell.angle_alpha   90.00
_cell.angle_beta   90.00
_cell.angle_gamma   90.00
#
_symmetry.space_group_name_H-M   'P 1'
#
loop_
_entity.id
_entity.type
_entity.pdbx_description
1 polymer ?
#
loop_
_entity_poly.entity_id
_entity_poly.type
_entity_poly.pdbx_seq_one_letter_code
_entity_poly.pdbx_strand_id
1 'polypeptide(L)'
;MQLVEVISAFLGNRKPNTPAHSTCIECKRRGTVCVMVSQGTMCLGPVTHEGCGALCPTYNRGCYGCFGPKENSNTDSLTSWLKKSGKTSDEMVLAFRNFNAGSEAFSNASEVNEKEN
;
A
#
# COMPACT_ATOMS: atom_id res chain seq x y z
N MET A 1 -1.91 10.97 -15.19
CA MET A 1 -0.52 10.61 -14.80
C MET A 1 -0.06 11.53 -13.70
N GLN A 2 0.38 11.00 -12.55
CA GLN A 2 0.71 11.79 -11.36
C GLN A 2 1.86 12.78 -11.58
N LEU A 3 2.90 12.39 -12.32
CA LEU A 3 4.05 13.27 -12.60
C LEU A 3 3.66 14.52 -13.39
N VAL A 4 2.88 14.33 -14.47
CA VAL A 4 2.42 15.47 -15.30
C VAL A 4 1.56 16.42 -14.47
N GLU A 5 0.67 15.88 -13.64
CA GLU A 5 -0.16 16.68 -12.74
C GLU A 5 0.70 17.53 -11.78
N VAL A 6 1.72 16.93 -11.16
CA VAL A 6 2.63 17.64 -10.24
C VAL A 6 3.40 18.75 -10.97
N ILE A 7 4.02 18.44 -12.11
CA ILE A 7 4.80 19.41 -12.89
C ILE A 7 3.90 20.56 -13.35
N SER A 8 2.77 20.25 -13.99
CA SER A 8 1.82 21.26 -14.47
C SER A 8 1.23 22.09 -13.33
N ALA A 9 1.05 21.51 -12.14
CA ALA A 9 0.57 22.24 -10.98
C ALA A 9 1.57 23.28 -10.49
N PHE A 10 2.82 22.89 -10.29
CA PHE A 10 3.85 23.83 -9.82
C PHE A 10 4.18 24.89 -10.86
N LEU A 11 4.21 24.55 -12.16
CA LEU A 11 4.37 25.54 -13.23
C LEU A 11 3.20 26.55 -13.26
N GLY A 12 2.00 26.11 -12.94
CA GLY A 12 0.81 26.95 -12.83
C GLY A 12 0.60 27.59 -11.45
N ASN A 13 1.59 27.54 -10.55
CA ASN A 13 1.52 28.04 -9.18
C ASN A 13 0.27 27.58 -8.39
N ARG A 14 -0.18 26.33 -8.65
CA ARG A 14 -1.30 25.69 -7.97
C ARG A 14 -0.83 24.46 -7.19
N LYS A 15 -1.59 24.07 -6.17
CA LYS A 15 -1.34 22.82 -5.45
C LYS A 15 -1.59 21.61 -6.38
N PRO A 16 -0.70 20.60 -6.42
CA PRO A 16 -0.96 19.36 -7.12
C PRO A 16 -2.19 18.63 -6.57
N ASN A 17 -3.02 18.11 -7.45
CA ASN A 17 -4.15 17.25 -7.12
C ASN A 17 -3.74 15.78 -7.27
N THR A 18 -2.94 15.28 -6.32
CA THR A 18 -2.53 13.88 -6.28
C THR A 18 -3.38 13.09 -5.28
N PRO A 19 -3.80 11.84 -5.60
CA PRO A 19 -4.61 11.04 -4.69
C PRO A 19 -3.91 10.79 -3.33
N ALA A 20 -4.48 11.31 -2.26
CA ALA A 20 -3.97 11.09 -0.89
C ALA A 20 -4.51 9.79 -0.25
N HIS A 21 -5.46 9.12 -0.91
CA HIS A 21 -6.17 7.98 -0.35
C HIS A 21 -5.55 6.64 -0.75
N SER A 22 -6.03 5.58 -0.10
CA SER A 22 -5.55 4.21 -0.30
C SER A 22 -5.86 3.70 -1.70
N THR A 23 -4.93 2.91 -2.27
CA THR A 23 -5.16 2.11 -3.49
C THR A 23 -6.42 1.24 -3.42
N CYS A 24 -6.93 0.94 -2.21
CA CYS A 24 -8.20 0.22 -2.05
C CYS A 24 -9.37 0.94 -2.72
N ILE A 25 -9.40 2.28 -2.73
CA ILE A 25 -10.48 3.03 -3.39
C ILE A 25 -10.45 2.79 -4.90
N GLU A 26 -9.30 2.96 -5.55
CA GLU A 26 -9.08 2.60 -6.96
C GLU A 26 -9.49 1.15 -7.26
N CYS A 27 -9.01 0.23 -6.44
CA CYS A 27 -9.22 -1.22 -6.60
C CYS A 27 -10.71 -1.58 -6.57
N LYS A 28 -11.46 -0.96 -5.65
CA LYS A 28 -12.92 -1.14 -5.52
C LYS A 28 -13.70 -0.43 -6.61
N ARG A 29 -13.32 0.79 -7.00
CA ARG A 29 -13.91 1.49 -8.15
C ARG A 29 -13.75 0.72 -9.45
N ARG A 30 -12.64 -0.01 -9.60
CA ARG A 30 -12.37 -0.89 -10.74
C ARG A 30 -13.16 -2.20 -10.71
N GLY A 31 -13.87 -2.51 -9.62
CA GLY A 31 -14.64 -3.76 -9.49
C GLY A 31 -13.76 -5.00 -9.22
N THR A 32 -12.53 -4.81 -8.74
CA THR A 32 -11.61 -5.92 -8.49
C THR A 32 -12.05 -6.71 -7.24
N VAL A 33 -12.18 -8.02 -7.37
CA VAL A 33 -12.42 -8.91 -6.22
C VAL A 33 -11.25 -8.80 -5.25
N CYS A 34 -11.53 -8.66 -3.95
CA CYS A 34 -10.47 -8.46 -2.96
C CYS A 34 -9.64 -9.74 -2.80
N VAL A 35 -8.38 -9.71 -3.21
CA VAL A 35 -7.45 -10.85 -3.10
C VAL A 35 -7.15 -11.22 -1.64
N MET A 36 -7.18 -10.25 -0.71
CA MET A 36 -7.02 -10.53 0.73
C MET A 36 -8.16 -11.41 1.25
N VAL A 37 -9.39 -11.16 0.82
CA VAL A 37 -10.59 -11.86 1.32
C VAL A 37 -10.83 -13.16 0.56
N SER A 38 -10.72 -13.12 -0.77
CA SER A 38 -11.05 -14.28 -1.61
C SER A 38 -9.94 -15.34 -1.66
N GLN A 39 -8.69 -14.95 -1.42
CA GLN A 39 -7.52 -15.80 -1.63
C GLN A 39 -6.54 -15.80 -0.45
N GLY A 40 -6.76 -14.98 0.59
CA GLY A 40 -5.80 -14.84 1.70
C GLY A 40 -4.46 -14.24 1.27
N THR A 41 -4.41 -13.50 0.16
CA THR A 41 -3.16 -12.96 -0.39
C THR A 41 -2.63 -11.78 0.45
N MET A 42 -1.33 -11.78 0.73
CA MET A 42 -0.62 -10.65 1.35
C MET A 42 -0.77 -9.41 0.47
N CYS A 43 -1.26 -8.28 1.01
CA CYS A 43 -1.53 -7.08 0.23
C CYS A 43 -1.36 -5.81 1.07
N LEU A 44 -0.53 -4.87 0.60
CA LEU A 44 -0.28 -3.59 1.24
C LEU A 44 -1.21 -2.46 0.76
N GLY A 45 -2.23 -2.79 -0.04
CA GLY A 45 -3.18 -1.81 -0.61
C GLY A 45 -3.79 -0.86 0.43
N PRO A 46 -4.20 -1.34 1.62
CA PRO A 46 -4.79 -0.48 2.66
C PRO A 46 -3.88 0.66 3.16
N VAL A 47 -2.56 0.47 3.07
CA VAL A 47 -1.56 1.44 3.55
C VAL A 47 -0.80 2.13 2.41
N THR A 48 -1.14 1.86 1.14
CA THR A 48 -0.42 2.42 -0.02
C THR A 48 -1.21 3.51 -0.72
N HIS A 49 -0.53 4.55 -1.24
CA HIS A 49 -1.14 5.58 -2.09
C HIS A 49 -1.79 5.00 -3.37
N GLU A 50 -2.91 5.59 -3.78
CA GLU A 50 -3.53 5.40 -5.10
C GLU A 50 -2.72 6.09 -6.22
N GLY A 51 -2.97 5.70 -7.48
CA GLY A 51 -2.36 6.33 -8.67
C GLY A 51 -1.77 5.33 -9.67
N CYS A 52 -1.77 4.05 -9.31
CA CYS A 52 -1.18 2.97 -10.10
C CYS A 52 -2.21 2.14 -10.90
N GLY A 53 -3.49 2.50 -10.86
CA GLY A 53 -4.56 1.75 -11.54
C GLY A 53 -5.01 0.49 -10.79
N ALA A 54 -4.64 0.34 -9.51
CA ALA A 54 -4.71 -0.91 -8.76
C ALA A 54 -4.20 -2.11 -9.58
N LEU A 55 -3.07 -1.94 -10.28
CA LEU A 55 -2.57 -2.90 -11.28
C LEU A 55 -2.40 -4.31 -10.70
N CYS A 56 -1.67 -4.45 -9.59
CA CYS A 56 -1.32 -5.76 -9.05
C CYS A 56 -2.56 -6.61 -8.67
N PRO A 57 -3.54 -6.07 -7.90
CA PRO A 57 -4.82 -6.76 -7.63
C PRO A 57 -5.55 -7.28 -8.86
N THR A 58 -5.50 -6.56 -9.99
CA THR A 58 -6.22 -6.98 -11.20
C THR A 58 -5.60 -8.17 -11.92
N TYR A 59 -4.39 -8.56 -11.51
CA TYR A 59 -3.72 -9.77 -11.93
C TYR A 59 -3.63 -10.80 -10.79
N ASN A 60 -4.59 -10.79 -9.85
CA ASN A 60 -4.66 -11.71 -8.70
C ASN A 60 -3.41 -11.70 -7.82
N ARG A 61 -2.78 -10.52 -7.66
CA ARG A 61 -1.64 -10.32 -6.75
C ARG A 61 -1.97 -9.30 -5.69
N GLY A 62 -1.30 -9.39 -4.55
CA GLY A 62 -1.28 -8.32 -3.57
C GLY A 62 -0.71 -7.02 -4.12
N CYS A 63 -1.14 -5.88 -3.59
CA CYS A 63 -0.42 -4.63 -3.77
C CYS A 63 0.93 -4.72 -3.03
N TYR A 64 2.00 -4.33 -3.70
CA TYR A 64 3.36 -4.38 -3.17
C TYR A 64 3.83 -3.11 -2.46
N GLY A 65 3.00 -2.07 -2.40
CA GLY A 65 3.38 -0.83 -1.72
C GLY A 65 4.38 0.04 -2.48
N CYS A 66 4.50 -0.11 -3.80
CA CYS A 66 5.49 0.65 -4.60
C CYS A 66 5.20 2.15 -4.69
N PHE A 67 3.95 2.60 -4.53
CA PHE A 67 3.57 4.02 -4.50
C PHE A 67 3.76 4.67 -3.11
N GLY A 68 4.28 3.92 -2.14
CA GLY A 68 4.62 4.42 -0.81
C GLY A 68 3.42 4.51 0.14
N PRO A 69 3.71 4.73 1.44
CA PRO A 69 2.68 4.83 2.48
C PRO A 69 1.77 6.03 2.25
N LYS A 70 0.45 5.85 2.41
CA LYS A 70 -0.52 6.96 2.40
C LYS A 70 -0.43 7.84 3.66
N GLU A 71 -1.00 9.04 3.63
CA GLU A 71 -0.95 10.04 4.72
C GLU A 71 -1.28 9.45 6.11
N ASN A 72 -2.33 8.62 6.22
CA ASN A 72 -2.71 7.93 7.46
C ASN A 72 -2.51 6.41 7.32
N SER A 73 -1.27 5.97 7.15
CA SER A 73 -0.92 4.56 7.01
C SER A 73 -1.03 3.81 8.34
N ASN A 74 -2.17 3.16 8.58
CA ASN A 74 -2.37 2.35 9.78
C ASN A 74 -1.78 0.94 9.59
N THR A 75 -0.45 0.86 9.61
CA THR A 75 0.33 -0.38 9.44
C THR A 75 0.09 -1.38 10.57
N ASP A 76 -0.20 -0.90 11.78
CA ASP A 76 -0.44 -1.76 12.96
C ASP A 76 -1.74 -2.54 12.82
N SER A 77 -2.81 -1.87 12.38
CA SER A 77 -4.09 -2.54 12.12
C SER A 77 -3.99 -3.52 10.96
N LEU A 78 -3.26 -3.15 9.91
CA LEU A 78 -3.01 -4.05 8.77
C LEU A 78 -2.23 -5.30 9.22
N THR A 79 -1.14 -5.12 9.95
CA THR A 79 -0.33 -6.20 10.51
C THR A 79 -1.16 -7.13 11.40
N SER A 80 -1.94 -6.55 12.31
CA SER A 80 -2.84 -7.31 13.19
C SER A 80 -3.85 -8.14 12.41
N TRP A 81 -4.40 -7.60 11.31
CA TRP A 81 -5.32 -8.32 10.45
C TRP A 81 -4.63 -9.45 9.67
N LEU A 82 -3.43 -9.19 9.13
CA LEU A 82 -2.64 -10.16 8.38
C LEU A 82 -2.23 -11.36 9.26
N LYS A 83 -1.81 -11.11 10.50
CA LYS A 83 -1.54 -12.17 11.49
C LYS A 83 -2.78 -13.03 11.76
N LYS A 84 -3.93 -12.40 12.03
CA LYS A 84 -5.21 -13.10 12.22
C LYS A 84 -5.62 -13.93 10.99
N SER A 85 -5.16 -13.53 9.81
CA SER A 85 -5.39 -14.21 8.54
C SER A 85 -4.33 -15.29 8.23
N GLY A 86 -3.41 -15.57 9.17
CA GLY A 86 -2.42 -16.63 9.06
C GLY A 86 -1.09 -16.24 8.41
N LYS A 87 -0.80 -14.94 8.25
CA LYS A 87 0.50 -14.47 7.73
C LYS A 87 1.57 -14.44 8.81
N THR A 88 2.78 -14.82 8.44
CA THR A 88 3.94 -14.84 9.35
C THR A 88 4.58 -13.47 9.48
N SER A 89 5.29 -13.26 10.59
CA SER A 89 6.15 -12.09 10.80
C SER A 89 7.15 -11.90 9.65
N ASP A 90 7.80 -12.99 9.21
CA ASP A 90 8.73 -12.96 8.07
C ASP A 90 8.09 -12.49 6.77
N GLU A 91 6.89 -12.97 6.44
CA GLU A 91 6.15 -12.52 5.25
C GLU A 91 5.87 -11.01 5.32
N MET A 92 5.54 -10.49 6.51
CA MET A 92 5.25 -9.07 6.71
C MET A 92 6.52 -8.21 6.66
N VAL A 93 7.63 -8.66 7.25
CA VAL A 93 8.94 -7.98 7.15
C VAL A 93 9.34 -7.83 5.69
N LEU A 94 9.26 -8.92 4.91
CA LEU A 94 9.58 -8.90 3.48
C LEU A 94 8.64 -7.98 2.69
N ALA A 95 7.35 -7.97 3.01
CA ALA A 95 6.38 -7.10 2.35
C ALA A 95 6.70 -5.61 2.59
N PHE A 96 6.94 -5.19 3.84
CA PHE A 96 7.23 -3.80 4.16
C PHE A 96 8.61 -3.34 3.68
N ARG A 97 9.60 -4.25 3.59
CA ARG A 97 10.95 -3.94 3.10
C ARG A 97 11.14 -4.03 1.59
N ASN A 98 10.06 -4.20 0.82
CA ASN A 98 10.17 -4.44 -0.63
C ASN A 98 10.53 -3.17 -1.43
N PHE A 99 9.59 -2.24 -1.61
CA PHE A 99 9.80 -1.06 -2.47
C PHE A 99 10.09 0.24 -1.72
N ASN A 100 9.37 0.52 -0.64
CA ASN A 100 9.48 1.76 0.14
C ASN A 100 10.00 1.50 1.55
N ALA A 101 11.01 0.62 1.67
CA ALA A 101 11.56 0.15 2.93
C ALA A 101 12.02 1.29 3.85
N GLY A 102 12.60 2.35 3.27
CA GLY A 102 13.09 3.52 4.01
C GLY A 102 12.02 4.54 4.40
N SER A 103 10.75 4.33 4.01
CA SER A 103 9.67 5.20 4.48
C SER A 103 9.38 4.91 5.95
N GLU A 104 9.23 5.95 6.77
CA GLU A 104 9.06 5.82 8.22
C GLU A 104 7.99 4.80 8.60
N ALA A 105 6.80 4.88 7.97
CA ALA A 105 5.71 3.96 8.23
C ALA A 105 6.06 2.49 7.95
N PHE A 106 6.77 2.20 6.85
CA PHE A 106 7.11 0.82 6.49
C PHE A 106 8.36 0.31 7.22
N SER A 107 9.34 1.19 7.50
CA SER A 107 10.51 0.84 8.34
C SER A 107 10.04 0.41 9.72
N ASN A 108 9.25 1.26 10.38
CA ASN A 108 8.72 0.99 11.72
C ASN A 108 7.89 -0.30 11.73
N ALA A 109 6.98 -0.47 10.76
CA ALA A 109 6.18 -1.69 10.66
C ALA A 109 7.05 -2.95 10.49
N SER A 110 8.12 -2.88 9.68
CA SER A 110 9.03 -4.01 9.49
C SER A 110 9.81 -4.34 10.77
N GLU A 111 10.32 -3.34 11.48
CA GLU A 111 11.08 -3.52 12.72
C GLU A 111 10.22 -4.09 13.86
N VAL A 112 8.95 -3.67 13.94
CA VAL A 112 8.00 -4.24 14.90
C VAL A 112 7.79 -5.72 14.63
N ASN A 113 7.54 -6.10 13.37
CA ASN A 113 7.32 -7.51 13.01
C ASN A 113 8.60 -8.36 13.17
N GLU A 114 9.79 -7.80 12.91
CA GLU A 114 11.07 -8.50 13.07
C GLU A 114 11.35 -8.86 14.54
N LYS A 115 10.94 -8.01 15.50
CA LYS A 115 11.13 -8.25 16.94
C LYS A 115 10.16 -9.29 17.53
N GLU A 116 9.10 -9.63 16.80
CA GLU A 116 8.08 -10.60 17.23
C GLU A 116 8.35 -12.03 16.72
N ASN A 117 9.45 -12.22 16.00
CA ASN A 117 9.96 -13.53 15.56
C ASN A 117 10.96 -14.11 16.57
#